data_AF-A0AAD6SB88-F1
#
_entry.id   AF-A0AAD6SB88-F1
#
_cell.length_a   1.000
_cell.length_b   1.000
_cell.length_c   1.000
_cell.angle_alpha   90.00
_cell.angle_beta   90.00
_cell.angle_gamma   90.00
#
_symmetry.space_group_name_H-M   'P 1'
#
loop_
_entity.id
_entity.type
_entity.pdbx_description
1 polymer ?
#
loop_
_entity_poly.entity_id
_entity_poly.type
_entity_poly.pdbx_seq_one_letter_code
_entity_poly.pdbx_strand_id
1 'polypeptide(L)'
;MTGFRLSITLRSCLIQASSSLHRFLRPIVGALPTTGKYLVIVLFLLNAGSWPLVWPFRVISSLFHARIALRMVKMRHLLFKETREKALETWYEDRMPISEHPFRRMWRFTSWVTNFLSTREIVVLSAAQTWTMAILICNMSDSSYAKALDSARFRLALATFEASPTYSAAATGSPSPRRTSIFIREIPVLSRYEVQASIGAWDEKWIWVNRALRQTNPAPPKNSRGSNPTPLNRVMTCSQRARERRPAAAANALLSRAARDAEGDAGSSASPRSASSTEASPSRPRSSSRAMGSTPPPTRATVLAEERAHKLTEDIPRLRRTVRASPPPYYATVPALAPFHRGGWREVR
;
A
#
# COMPACT_ATOMS: atom_id res chain seq x y z
N MET A 1 66.63 29.71 -47.91
CA MET A 1 65.90 30.84 -47.27
C MET A 1 64.37 30.77 -47.40
N THR A 2 63.77 29.76 -48.05
CA THR A 2 62.31 29.65 -48.27
C THR A 2 61.53 29.04 -47.08
N GLY A 3 62.17 28.21 -46.24
CA GLY A 3 61.50 27.56 -45.11
C GLY A 3 61.08 28.49 -43.95
N PHE A 4 61.71 29.65 -43.80
CA PHE A 4 61.43 30.57 -42.69
C PHE A 4 60.11 31.35 -42.88
N ARG A 5 59.70 31.60 -44.14
CA ARG A 5 58.44 32.31 -44.45
C ARG A 5 57.21 31.43 -44.22
N LEU A 6 57.29 30.12 -44.46
CA LEU A 6 56.17 29.19 -44.29
C LEU A 6 55.78 29.01 -42.81
N SER A 7 56.78 29.03 -41.91
CA SER A 7 56.58 28.89 -40.46
C SER A 7 55.83 30.09 -39.85
N ILE A 8 56.08 31.30 -40.36
CA ILE A 8 55.45 32.52 -39.85
C ILE A 8 53.96 32.56 -40.20
N THR A 9 53.59 32.18 -41.43
CA THR A 9 52.18 32.18 -41.88
C THR A 9 51.31 31.15 -41.13
N LEU A 10 51.86 29.97 -40.81
CA LEU A 10 51.13 28.95 -40.05
C LEU A 10 50.85 29.39 -38.61
N ARG A 11 51.81 30.05 -37.96
CA ARG A 11 51.63 30.58 -36.59
C ARG A 11 50.57 31.66 -36.56
N SER A 12 50.56 32.59 -37.52
CA SER A 12 49.53 33.63 -37.61
C SER A 12 48.12 33.05 -37.82
N CYS A 13 47.99 32.01 -38.65
CA CYS A 13 46.71 31.37 -38.90
C CYS A 13 46.18 30.62 -37.66
N LEU A 14 47.05 29.91 -36.92
CA LEU A 14 46.69 29.24 -35.67
C LEU A 14 46.28 30.23 -34.57
N ILE A 15 46.96 31.37 -34.45
CA ILE A 15 46.61 32.43 -33.49
C ILE A 15 45.28 33.08 -33.86
N GLN A 16 45.04 33.33 -35.15
CA GLN A 16 43.78 33.90 -35.61
C GLN A 16 42.59 32.92 -35.43
N ALA A 17 42.82 31.63 -35.66
CA ALA A 17 41.83 30.58 -35.40
C ALA A 17 41.51 30.46 -33.90
N SER A 18 42.52 30.51 -33.01
CA SER A 18 42.29 30.41 -31.55
C SER A 18 41.53 31.63 -31.01
N SER A 19 41.86 32.83 -31.50
CA SER A 19 41.18 34.06 -31.08
C SER A 19 39.72 34.12 -31.53
N SER A 20 39.40 33.52 -32.69
CA SER A 20 38.04 33.38 -33.19
C SER A 20 37.25 32.38 -32.34
N LEU A 21 37.83 31.21 -32.05
CA LEU A 21 37.24 30.19 -31.19
C LEU A 21 36.95 30.73 -29.78
N HIS A 22 37.88 31.49 -29.20
CA HIS A 22 37.72 32.09 -27.87
C HIS A 22 36.56 33.10 -27.84
N ARG A 23 36.36 33.91 -28.89
CA ARG A 23 35.23 34.84 -28.99
C ARG A 23 33.88 34.10 -29.07
N PHE A 24 33.83 32.96 -29.75
CA PHE A 24 32.63 32.13 -29.80
C PHE A 24 32.34 31.38 -28.49
N LEU A 25 33.38 30.92 -27.79
CA LEU A 25 33.22 30.14 -26.55
C LEU A 25 32.96 31.01 -25.31
N ARG A 26 33.43 32.26 -25.27
CA ARG A 26 33.25 33.16 -24.11
C ARG A 26 31.78 33.34 -23.68
N PRO A 27 30.79 33.58 -24.56
CA PRO A 27 29.39 33.66 -24.14
C PRO A 27 28.83 32.31 -23.66
N ILE A 28 29.30 31.19 -24.24
CA ILE A 28 28.89 29.83 -23.84
C ILE A 28 29.42 29.50 -22.44
N VAL A 29 30.69 29.81 -22.16
CA VAL A 29 31.32 29.62 -20.84
C VAL A 29 30.69 30.56 -19.79
N GLY A 30 30.32 31.78 -20.18
CA GLY A 30 29.61 32.72 -19.29
C GLY A 30 28.16 32.32 -18.99
N ALA A 31 27.49 31.59 -19.89
CA ALA A 31 26.13 31.07 -19.70
C ALA A 31 26.09 29.69 -19.03
N LEU A 32 27.20 28.95 -19.01
CA LEU A 32 27.34 27.66 -18.33
C LEU A 32 26.89 27.68 -16.85
N PRO A 33 27.20 28.69 -16.01
CA PRO A 33 26.79 28.68 -14.60
C PRO A 33 25.28 28.87 -14.41
N THR A 34 24.58 29.56 -15.32
CA THR A 34 23.10 29.71 -15.23
C THR A 34 22.39 28.49 -15.81
N THR A 35 22.76 28.05 -17.02
CA THR A 35 22.17 26.83 -17.62
C THR A 35 22.46 25.58 -16.79
N GLY A 36 23.67 25.47 -16.23
CA GLY A 36 24.04 24.39 -15.31
C GLY A 36 23.18 24.35 -14.06
N LYS A 37 22.86 25.51 -13.45
CA LYS A 37 21.94 25.57 -12.29
C LYS A 37 20.56 25.02 -12.63
N TYR A 38 19.98 25.44 -13.75
CA TYR A 38 18.67 24.94 -14.19
C TYR A 38 18.71 23.46 -14.54
N LEU A 39 19.77 22.99 -15.20
CA LEU A 39 19.93 21.57 -15.51
C LEU A 39 20.04 20.72 -14.25
N VAL A 40 20.77 21.19 -13.23
CA VAL A 40 20.83 20.55 -11.91
C VAL A 40 19.45 20.53 -11.25
N ILE A 41 18.72 21.65 -11.23
CA ILE A 41 17.36 21.72 -10.68
C ILE A 41 16.42 20.76 -11.41
N VAL A 42 16.44 20.74 -12.74
CA VAL A 42 15.64 19.83 -13.57
C VAL A 42 16.02 18.38 -13.28
N LEU A 43 17.31 18.06 -13.16
CA LEU A 43 17.77 16.71 -12.82
C LEU A 43 17.33 16.29 -11.41
N PHE A 44 17.33 17.21 -10.44
CA PHE A 44 16.80 16.99 -9.09
C PHE A 44 15.28 16.79 -9.10
N LEU A 45 14.53 17.55 -9.90
CA LEU A 45 13.08 17.40 -10.05
C LEU A 45 12.71 16.09 -10.76
N LEU A 46 13.46 15.72 -11.81
CA LEU A 46 13.30 14.43 -12.51
C LEU A 46 13.63 13.25 -11.58
N ASN A 47 14.60 13.41 -10.66
CA ASN A 47 14.92 12.42 -9.64
C ASN A 47 14.12 12.55 -8.34
N ALA A 48 13.17 13.49 -8.22
CA ALA A 48 12.42 13.67 -6.97
C ALA A 48 11.72 12.36 -6.54
N GLY A 49 11.29 11.52 -7.49
CA GLY A 49 10.69 10.22 -7.21
C GLY A 49 11.61 9.20 -6.52
N SER A 50 12.93 9.37 -6.60
CA SER A 50 13.92 8.48 -5.96
C SER A 50 14.35 8.97 -4.58
N TRP A 51 13.90 10.14 -4.13
CA TRP A 51 14.29 10.70 -2.84
C TRP A 51 13.75 9.83 -1.69
N PRO A 52 14.55 9.63 -0.62
CA PRO A 52 14.18 8.74 0.49
C PRO A 52 12.88 9.18 1.20
N LEU A 53 12.51 10.46 1.13
CA LEU A 53 11.30 11.01 1.74
C LEU A 53 10.06 10.96 0.83
N VAL A 54 10.24 10.85 -0.48
CA VAL A 54 9.10 10.83 -1.42
C VAL A 54 8.38 9.49 -1.39
N TRP A 55 9.09 8.38 -1.13
CA TRP A 55 8.45 7.08 -0.98
C TRP A 55 7.49 7.03 0.24
N PRO A 56 7.90 7.41 1.47
CA PRO A 56 6.99 7.52 2.60
C PRO A 56 5.84 8.48 2.32
N PHE A 57 6.11 9.63 1.70
CA PHE A 57 5.05 10.58 1.34
C PHE A 57 4.03 9.97 0.38
N ARG A 58 4.47 9.23 -0.65
CA ARG A 58 3.59 8.55 -1.60
C ARG A 58 2.74 7.48 -0.92
N VAL A 59 3.32 6.69 -0.01
CA VAL A 59 2.59 5.68 0.76
C VAL A 59 1.56 6.37 1.66
N ILE A 60 1.98 7.36 2.46
CA ILE A 60 1.13 8.06 3.43
C ILE A 60 0.09 8.96 2.74
N SER A 61 0.31 9.37 1.49
CA SER A 61 -0.64 10.23 0.74
C SER A 61 -2.06 9.65 0.71
N SER A 62 -2.21 8.32 0.60
CA SER A 62 -3.54 7.70 0.63
C SER A 62 -4.21 7.84 2.00
N LEU A 63 -3.44 7.86 3.09
CA LEU A 63 -3.97 8.14 4.43
C LEU A 63 -4.39 9.61 4.55
N PHE A 64 -3.63 10.54 3.96
CA PHE A 64 -4.04 11.94 3.92
C PHE A 64 -5.33 12.12 3.12
N HIS A 65 -5.45 11.50 1.95
CA HIS A 65 -6.68 11.53 1.16
C HIS A 65 -7.89 10.98 1.93
N ALA A 66 -7.72 9.82 2.57
CA ALA A 66 -8.70 9.20 3.47
C ALA A 66 -9.16 10.16 4.58
N ARG A 67 -8.21 10.75 5.33
CA ARG A 67 -8.49 11.68 6.42
C ARG A 67 -9.13 12.99 5.94
N ILE A 68 -8.67 13.53 4.81
CA ILE A 68 -9.26 14.74 4.22
C ILE A 68 -10.71 14.43 3.82
N ALA A 69 -10.98 13.29 3.19
CA ALA A 69 -12.35 12.89 2.84
C ALA A 69 -13.25 12.77 4.08
N LEU A 70 -12.77 12.13 5.15
CA LEU A 70 -13.51 12.04 6.41
C LEU A 70 -13.76 13.42 7.03
N ARG A 71 -12.73 14.29 7.06
CA ARG A 71 -12.87 15.67 7.54
C ARG A 71 -13.89 16.44 6.70
N MET A 72 -13.89 16.30 5.38
CA MET A 72 -14.87 16.94 4.50
C MET A 72 -16.30 16.50 4.82
N VAL A 73 -16.53 15.22 5.12
CA VAL A 73 -17.85 14.72 5.57
C VAL A 73 -18.24 15.36 6.91
N LYS A 74 -17.33 15.42 7.87
CA LYS A 74 -17.58 16.07 9.17
C LYS A 74 -17.87 17.57 9.02
N MET A 75 -17.07 18.27 8.20
CA MET A 75 -17.21 19.71 7.95
C MET A 75 -18.55 20.04 7.28
N ARG A 76 -18.99 19.21 6.33
CA ARG A 76 -20.26 19.40 5.62
C ARG A 76 -21.49 19.32 6.54
N HIS A 77 -21.39 18.58 7.64
CA HIS A 77 -22.49 18.33 8.58
C HIS A 77 -22.24 18.94 9.97
N LEU A 78 -21.45 20.01 10.06
CA LEU A 78 -21.15 20.67 11.35
C LEU A 78 -22.39 21.24 12.05
N LEU A 79 -23.36 21.73 11.28
CA LEU A 79 -24.53 22.42 11.81
C LEU A 79 -25.61 21.47 12.36
N PHE A 80 -25.63 20.21 11.93
CA PHE A 80 -26.72 19.27 12.23
C PHE A 80 -26.16 17.93 12.73
N LYS A 81 -26.11 17.77 14.06
CA LYS A 81 -25.52 16.60 14.74
C LYS A 81 -26.10 15.27 14.25
N GLU A 82 -27.41 15.16 14.16
CA GLU A 82 -28.08 13.92 13.71
C GLU A 82 -27.74 13.56 12.26
N THR A 83 -27.71 14.54 11.36
CA THR A 83 -27.32 14.30 9.96
C THR A 83 -25.86 13.90 9.83
N ARG A 84 -25.00 14.37 10.74
CA ARG A 84 -23.58 14.04 10.77
C ARG A 84 -23.37 12.58 11.12
N GLU A 85 -24.09 12.06 12.10
CA GLU A 85 -23.98 10.67 12.54
C GLU A 85 -24.45 9.73 11.43
N LYS A 86 -25.61 9.99 10.82
CA LYS A 86 -26.10 9.23 9.66
C LYS A 86 -25.13 9.30 8.47
N ALA A 87 -24.59 10.48 8.17
CA ALA A 87 -23.62 10.62 7.08
C ALA A 87 -22.29 9.90 7.35
N LEU A 88 -21.85 9.85 8.61
CA LEU A 88 -20.66 9.10 9.00
C LEU A 88 -20.91 7.59 8.94
N GLU A 89 -22.06 7.13 9.42
CA GLU A 89 -22.48 5.73 9.33
C GLU A 89 -22.51 5.27 7.87
N THR A 90 -23.23 5.98 6.99
CA THR A 90 -23.24 5.68 5.55
C THR A 90 -21.84 5.71 4.93
N TRP A 91 -20.99 6.65 5.34
CA TRP A 91 -19.60 6.71 4.87
C TRP A 91 -18.77 5.50 5.30
N TYR A 92 -18.98 4.98 6.50
CA TYR A 92 -18.31 3.77 6.99
C TYR A 92 -18.87 2.52 6.31
N GLU A 93 -20.19 2.38 6.19
CA GLU A 93 -20.85 1.27 5.49
C GLU A 93 -20.42 1.17 4.02
N ASP A 94 -20.31 2.30 3.33
CA ASP A 94 -19.86 2.36 1.94
C ASP A 94 -18.41 1.85 1.75
N ARG A 95 -17.55 2.03 2.75
CA ARG A 95 -16.13 1.62 2.69
C ARG A 95 -15.92 0.21 3.23
N MET A 96 -16.67 -0.14 4.26
CA MET A 96 -16.63 -1.43 4.94
C MET A 96 -17.99 -2.12 4.86
N PRO A 97 -18.31 -2.74 3.71
CA PRO A 97 -19.51 -3.54 3.62
C PRO A 97 -19.41 -4.71 4.60
N ILE A 98 -20.13 -4.62 5.73
CA ILE A 98 -20.13 -5.63 6.81
C ILE A 98 -20.57 -7.00 6.27
N SER A 99 -21.36 -7.01 5.20
CA SER A 99 -21.86 -8.23 4.56
C SER A 99 -20.87 -8.94 3.65
N GLU A 100 -19.76 -8.30 3.24
CA GLU A 100 -18.80 -8.91 2.33
C GLU A 100 -17.66 -9.58 3.09
N HIS A 101 -17.45 -10.88 2.83
CA HIS A 101 -16.35 -11.62 3.44
C HIS A 101 -14.99 -11.03 2.99
N PRO A 102 -14.10 -10.62 3.92
CA PRO A 102 -12.90 -9.83 3.59
C PRO A 102 -11.91 -10.58 2.69
N PHE A 103 -11.93 -11.90 2.70
CA PHE A 103 -11.07 -12.75 1.86
C PHE A 103 -11.57 -12.88 0.41
N ARG A 104 -12.85 -12.58 0.14
CA ARG A 104 -13.40 -12.58 -1.23
C ARG A 104 -13.10 -11.27 -1.95
N ARG A 105 -12.89 -10.20 -1.18
CA ARG A 105 -12.64 -8.87 -1.73
C ARG A 105 -11.24 -8.83 -2.37
N MET A 106 -11.19 -8.38 -3.62
CA MET A 106 -9.95 -8.20 -4.36
C MET A 106 -9.79 -6.73 -4.72
N TRP A 107 -8.70 -6.14 -4.27
CA TRP A 107 -8.37 -4.75 -4.55
C TRP A 107 -7.48 -4.68 -5.77
N ARG A 108 -7.85 -3.83 -6.72
CA ARG A 108 -7.14 -3.63 -7.97
C ARG A 108 -6.55 -2.22 -7.99
N PHE A 109 -5.24 -2.13 -8.13
CA PHE A 109 -4.53 -0.86 -8.25
C PHE A 109 -3.86 -0.79 -9.61
N THR A 110 -4.40 0.04 -10.49
CA THR A 110 -3.79 0.31 -11.80
C THR A 110 -2.80 1.46 -11.66
N SER A 111 -1.59 1.26 -12.14
CA SER A 111 -0.59 2.32 -12.25
C SER A 111 0.20 2.15 -13.54
N TRP A 112 0.82 3.25 -13.96
CA TRP A 112 1.82 3.22 -15.00
C TRP A 112 3.19 3.00 -14.40
N VAL A 113 4.08 2.34 -15.13
CA VAL A 113 5.52 2.36 -14.83
C VAL A 113 6.05 3.73 -15.26
N THR A 114 5.87 4.74 -14.42
CA THR A 114 6.41 6.10 -14.63
C THR A 114 7.77 6.31 -13.99
N ASN A 115 8.25 5.34 -13.21
CA ASN A 115 9.54 5.43 -12.54
C ASN A 115 10.65 5.17 -13.58
N PHE A 116 10.89 6.15 -14.45
CA PHE A 116 11.92 6.09 -15.48
C PHE A 116 13.33 6.11 -14.86
N LEU A 117 13.47 6.57 -13.60
CA LEU A 117 14.75 6.95 -13.03
C LEU A 117 14.79 6.68 -11.51
N SER A 118 14.79 5.40 -11.10
CA SER A 118 15.36 5.02 -9.79
C SER A 118 16.88 4.93 -9.95
N THR A 119 17.48 6.08 -10.22
CA THR A 119 18.87 6.30 -10.64
C THR A 119 19.86 6.17 -9.49
N ARG A 120 19.89 5.03 -8.78
CA ARG A 120 20.96 4.78 -7.80
C ARG A 120 22.19 4.12 -8.39
N GLU A 121 22.17 3.73 -9.66
CA GLU A 121 23.33 3.17 -10.38
C GLU A 121 23.56 3.82 -11.75
N ILE A 122 23.31 5.12 -11.87
CA ILE A 122 23.87 5.90 -12.98
C ILE A 122 24.87 6.88 -12.40
N VAL A 123 25.99 6.31 -11.97
CA VAL A 123 27.22 7.05 -11.71
C VAL A 123 27.73 7.50 -13.07
N VAL A 124 27.88 8.81 -13.22
CA VAL A 124 28.73 9.56 -14.17
C VAL A 124 29.52 8.67 -15.15
N LEU A 125 28.84 8.16 -16.18
CA LEU A 125 29.47 7.64 -17.38
C LEU A 125 28.96 8.49 -18.52
N SER A 126 29.91 9.05 -19.27
CA SER A 126 29.78 9.83 -20.51
C SER A 126 28.38 9.81 -21.12
N ALA A 127 27.81 11.00 -21.38
CA ALA A 127 26.45 11.22 -21.87
C ALA A 127 26.08 10.44 -23.15
N ALA A 128 27.03 9.85 -23.87
CA ALA A 128 26.77 8.97 -25.01
C ALA A 128 26.51 7.50 -24.63
N GLN A 129 26.93 7.06 -23.44
CA GLN A 129 26.88 5.66 -22.99
C GLN A 129 25.76 5.43 -21.95
N THR A 130 25.36 6.48 -21.25
CA THR A 130 24.22 6.48 -20.31
C THR A 130 22.88 6.32 -21.00
N TRP A 131 22.72 6.97 -22.16
CA TRP A 131 21.50 6.86 -22.95
C TRP A 131 21.32 5.44 -23.49
N THR A 132 22.39 4.79 -23.92
CA THR A 132 22.34 3.40 -24.39
C THR A 132 22.03 2.42 -23.27
N MET A 133 22.57 2.62 -22.05
CA MET A 133 22.32 1.71 -20.92
C MET A 133 20.95 1.94 -20.24
N ALA A 134 20.48 3.18 -20.13
CA ALA A 134 19.14 3.50 -19.64
C ALA A 134 18.03 3.05 -20.61
N ILE A 135 18.36 2.91 -21.91
CA ILE A 135 17.49 2.32 -22.92
C ILE A 135 17.62 0.79 -22.98
N LEU A 136 18.75 0.20 -22.58
CA LEU A 136 18.97 -1.26 -22.71
C LEU A 136 18.24 -2.09 -21.64
N ILE A 137 18.08 -1.60 -20.41
CA ILE A 137 17.37 -2.32 -19.34
C ILE A 137 16.02 -1.65 -19.10
N CYS A 138 15.19 -1.54 -20.16
CA CYS A 138 13.83 -1.00 -20.11
C CYS A 138 12.87 -1.90 -19.30
N ASN A 139 13.25 -2.29 -18.08
CA ASN A 139 12.49 -3.09 -17.15
C ASN A 139 12.41 -2.42 -15.77
N MET A 140 11.32 -2.67 -15.06
CA MET A 140 11.17 -2.22 -13.68
C MET A 140 12.17 -2.97 -12.78
N SER A 141 12.96 -2.24 -11.99
CA SER A 141 13.93 -2.85 -11.06
C SER A 141 13.25 -3.62 -9.93
N ASP A 142 13.92 -4.63 -9.36
CA ASP A 142 13.41 -5.45 -8.24
C ASP A 142 12.91 -4.62 -7.06
N SER A 143 13.68 -3.60 -6.68
CA SER A 143 13.30 -2.69 -5.60
C SER A 143 12.05 -1.87 -5.91
N SER A 144 11.75 -1.61 -7.18
CA SER A 144 10.54 -0.90 -7.61
C SER A 144 9.28 -1.76 -7.46
N TYR A 145 9.36 -3.09 -7.66
CA TYR A 145 8.27 -4.01 -7.34
C TYR A 145 7.91 -3.94 -5.85
N ALA A 146 8.92 -3.97 -4.98
CA ALA A 146 8.70 -3.89 -3.54
C ALA A 146 7.97 -2.59 -3.14
N LYS A 147 8.37 -1.45 -3.69
CA LYS A 147 7.72 -0.14 -3.45
C LYS A 147 6.26 -0.11 -3.93
N ALA A 148 5.99 -0.63 -5.12
CA ALA A 148 4.63 -0.72 -5.65
C ALA A 148 3.75 -1.60 -4.77
N LEU A 149 4.27 -2.76 -4.34
CA LEU A 149 3.58 -3.68 -3.46
C LEU A 149 3.33 -3.10 -2.07
N ASP A 150 4.26 -2.33 -1.52
CA ASP A 150 4.07 -1.66 -0.23
C ASP A 150 2.94 -0.62 -0.32
N SER A 151 2.87 0.14 -1.43
CA SER A 151 1.77 1.09 -1.65
C SER A 151 0.41 0.39 -1.78
N ALA A 152 0.36 -0.77 -2.45
CA ALA A 152 -0.85 -1.58 -2.57
C ALA A 152 -1.26 -2.17 -1.21
N ARG A 153 -0.31 -2.64 -0.39
CA ARG A 153 -0.59 -3.11 0.98
C ARG A 153 -1.15 -2.00 1.85
N PHE A 154 -0.57 -0.81 1.79
CA PHE A 154 -1.03 0.29 2.61
C PHE A 154 -2.44 0.74 2.19
N ARG A 155 -2.71 0.82 0.88
CA ARG A 155 -4.05 1.11 0.39
C ARG A 155 -5.07 0.04 0.73
N LEU A 156 -4.68 -1.24 0.66
CA LEU A 156 -5.50 -2.35 1.11
C LEU A 156 -5.82 -2.20 2.60
N ALA A 157 -4.80 -1.97 3.42
CA ALA A 157 -4.96 -1.78 4.85
C ALA A 157 -5.87 -0.61 5.19
N LEU A 158 -5.76 0.51 4.47
CA LEU A 158 -6.72 1.61 4.60
C LEU A 158 -8.12 1.15 4.19
N ALA A 159 -8.29 0.53 3.03
CA ALA A 159 -9.62 0.08 2.61
C ALA A 159 -10.28 -0.92 3.58
N THR A 160 -9.49 -1.73 4.30
CA THR A 160 -9.99 -2.71 5.26
C THR A 160 -10.10 -2.16 6.69
N PHE A 161 -9.26 -1.19 7.10
CA PHE A 161 -9.16 -0.73 8.49
C PHE A 161 -9.33 0.78 8.70
N GLU A 162 -9.62 1.56 7.67
CA GLU A 162 -9.78 3.02 7.77
C GLU A 162 -10.86 3.47 8.76
N ALA A 163 -11.86 2.63 9.03
CA ALA A 163 -12.88 2.89 10.05
C ALA A 163 -12.37 2.70 11.47
N SER A 164 -11.31 1.92 11.67
CA SER A 164 -10.73 1.69 12.99
C SER A 164 -9.83 2.87 13.37
N PRO A 165 -10.21 3.69 14.38
CA PRO A 165 -9.35 4.75 14.88
C PRO A 165 -8.01 4.19 15.39
N THR A 166 -8.02 2.94 15.87
CA THR A 166 -6.88 2.19 16.42
C THR A 166 -5.83 1.88 15.36
N TYR A 167 -6.25 1.52 14.13
CA TYR A 167 -5.30 1.21 13.05
C TYR A 167 -4.45 2.42 12.68
N SER A 168 -5.04 3.62 12.73
CA SER A 168 -4.34 4.85 12.39
C SER A 168 -3.22 5.21 13.37
N ALA A 169 -3.28 4.76 14.63
CA ALA A 169 -2.22 4.97 15.60
C ALA A 169 -1.09 3.94 15.39
N ALA A 170 -1.45 2.68 15.12
CA ALA A 170 -0.52 1.57 14.95
C ALA A 170 0.24 1.58 13.60
N ALA A 171 -0.37 2.12 12.54
CA ALA A 171 0.21 2.13 11.19
C ALA A 171 1.52 2.94 11.06
N THR A 172 1.80 3.85 12.00
CA THR A 172 2.96 4.75 11.95
C THR A 172 4.27 4.08 12.38
N GLY A 173 4.21 2.92 13.06
CA GLY A 173 5.39 2.29 13.69
C GLY A 173 5.58 0.81 13.40
N SER A 174 4.78 0.20 12.52
CA SER A 174 4.90 -1.24 12.27
C SER A 174 6.16 -1.56 11.45
N PRO A 175 7.12 -2.35 11.97
CA PRO A 175 8.30 -2.75 11.23
C PRO A 175 7.89 -3.53 9.98
N SER A 176 8.55 -3.24 8.86
CA SER A 176 8.22 -3.83 7.57
C SER A 176 8.20 -5.37 7.67
N PRO A 177 7.05 -6.03 7.46
CA PRO A 177 6.95 -7.47 7.60
C PRO A 177 7.83 -8.19 6.60
N ARG A 178 8.16 -9.46 6.88
CA ARG A 178 8.92 -10.32 5.96
C ARG A 178 8.21 -10.37 4.60
N ARG A 179 8.97 -10.15 3.53
CA ARG A 179 8.47 -10.16 2.15
C ARG A 179 9.09 -11.33 1.40
N THR A 180 8.25 -12.14 0.78
CA THR A 180 8.65 -13.09 -0.26
C THR A 180 8.02 -12.61 -1.57
N SER A 181 8.82 -12.53 -2.62
CA SER A 181 8.39 -12.18 -3.97
C SER A 181 8.96 -13.23 -4.92
N ILE A 182 8.09 -13.83 -5.71
CA ILE A 182 8.48 -14.71 -6.81
C ILE A 182 8.35 -13.88 -8.07
N PHE A 183 9.45 -13.79 -8.81
CA PHE A 183 9.50 -13.04 -10.05
C PHE A 183 9.23 -13.98 -11.22
N ILE A 184 8.18 -13.70 -11.99
CA ILE A 184 7.77 -14.52 -13.13
C ILE A 184 8.21 -13.87 -14.45
N ARG A 185 8.01 -12.55 -14.58
CA ARG A 185 8.26 -11.81 -15.82
C ARG A 185 8.55 -10.34 -15.56
N GLU A 186 9.45 -9.78 -16.35
CA GLU A 186 9.75 -8.34 -16.39
C GLU A 186 8.61 -7.53 -17.01
N ILE A 187 8.36 -6.38 -16.40
CA ILE A 187 7.38 -5.41 -16.86
C ILE A 187 8.13 -4.30 -17.57
N PRO A 188 7.84 -4.08 -18.88
CA PRO A 188 8.56 -3.08 -19.64
C PRO A 188 8.22 -1.68 -19.14
N VAL A 189 9.17 -0.75 -19.27
CA VAL A 189 8.94 0.67 -18.93
C VAL A 189 7.77 1.22 -19.74
N LEU A 190 7.04 2.18 -19.17
CA LEU A 190 5.85 2.80 -19.75
C LEU A 190 4.66 1.86 -19.97
N SER A 191 4.76 0.57 -19.61
CA SER A 191 3.58 -0.29 -19.62
C SER A 191 2.65 -0.01 -18.43
N ARG A 192 1.37 -0.27 -18.64
CA ARG A 192 0.39 -0.28 -17.57
C ARG A 192 0.47 -1.62 -16.83
N TYR A 193 0.43 -1.55 -15.51
CA TYR A 193 0.31 -2.72 -14.66
C TYR A 193 -0.83 -2.54 -13.66
N GLU A 194 -1.33 -3.68 -13.21
CA GLU A 194 -2.34 -3.81 -12.18
C GLU A 194 -1.76 -4.64 -11.04
N VAL A 195 -1.84 -4.08 -9.83
CA VAL A 195 -1.57 -4.84 -8.61
C VAL A 195 -2.91 -5.32 -8.06
N GLN A 196 -3.10 -6.63 -8.08
CA GLN A 196 -4.20 -7.30 -7.39
C GLN A 196 -3.72 -7.66 -5.98
N ALA A 197 -4.43 -7.21 -4.97
CA ALA A 197 -4.18 -7.54 -3.58
C ALA A 197 -5.42 -8.19 -2.98
N SER A 198 -5.22 -9.24 -2.19
CA SER A 198 -6.27 -9.88 -1.38
C SER A 198 -5.71 -10.29 -0.03
N ILE A 199 -6.60 -10.40 0.95
CA ILE A 199 -6.25 -10.92 2.27
C ILE A 199 -6.18 -12.44 2.16
N GLY A 200 -5.03 -13.01 2.52
CA GLY A 200 -4.82 -14.47 2.52
C GLY A 200 -5.11 -15.10 3.87
N ALA A 201 -4.67 -14.44 4.94
CA ALA A 201 -4.88 -14.85 6.32
C ALA A 201 -4.84 -13.59 7.22
N TRP A 202 -5.39 -13.70 8.43
CA TRP A 202 -5.29 -12.71 9.50
C TRP A 202 -4.96 -13.45 10.79
N ASP A 203 -4.05 -12.89 11.59
CA ASP A 203 -3.82 -13.23 13.00
C ASP A 203 -3.89 -11.97 13.89
N GLU A 204 -3.97 -12.11 15.21
CA GLU A 204 -4.23 -11.02 16.16
C GLU A 204 -3.33 -9.78 15.94
N LYS A 205 -2.09 -10.01 15.51
CA LYS A 205 -1.09 -8.98 15.24
C LYS A 205 -0.86 -8.68 13.76
N TRP A 206 -1.10 -9.64 12.87
CA TRP A 206 -0.58 -9.59 11.50
C TRP A 206 -1.64 -9.93 10.47
N ILE A 207 -1.50 -9.33 9.29
CA ILE A 207 -2.35 -9.63 8.15
C ILE A 207 -1.46 -10.04 7.00
N TRP A 208 -1.74 -11.23 6.46
CA TRP A 208 -1.05 -11.75 5.30
C TRP A 208 -1.77 -11.32 4.04
N VAL A 209 -1.06 -10.61 3.18
CA VAL A 209 -1.59 -10.05 1.95
C VAL A 209 -0.98 -10.76 0.75
N ASN A 210 -1.83 -11.50 0.04
CA ASN A 210 -1.53 -12.10 -1.24
C ASN A 210 -1.56 -11.01 -2.32
N ARG A 211 -0.53 -11.00 -3.17
CA ARG A 211 -0.40 -9.99 -4.22
C ARG A 211 -0.02 -10.66 -5.53
N ALA A 212 -0.69 -10.23 -6.59
CA ALA A 212 -0.35 -10.58 -7.96
C ALA A 212 -0.20 -9.29 -8.75
N LEU A 213 0.92 -9.14 -9.42
CA LEU A 213 1.18 -7.99 -10.26
C LEU A 213 1.05 -8.45 -11.71
N ARG A 214 0.14 -7.85 -12.45
CA ARG A 214 -0.20 -8.23 -13.82
C ARG A 214 0.04 -7.06 -14.75
N GLN A 215 0.66 -7.32 -15.90
CA GLN A 215 0.66 -6.34 -16.98
C GLN A 215 -0.75 -6.26 -17.56
N THR A 216 -1.32 -5.06 -17.62
CA THR A 216 -2.61 -4.85 -18.30
C THR A 216 -2.33 -4.59 -19.76
N ASN A 217 -2.67 -5.55 -20.62
CA ASN A 217 -2.72 -5.26 -22.04
C ASN A 217 -3.82 -4.23 -22.29
N PRO A 218 -3.60 -3.22 -23.15
CA PRO A 218 -4.69 -2.36 -23.58
C PRO A 218 -5.80 -3.25 -24.11
N ALA A 219 -7.02 -3.08 -23.61
CA ALA A 219 -8.16 -3.78 -24.18
C ALA A 219 -8.15 -3.48 -25.69
N PRO A 220 -8.29 -4.50 -26.56
CA PRO A 220 -8.37 -4.24 -27.99
C PRO A 220 -9.47 -3.19 -28.22
N PRO A 221 -9.26 -2.23 -29.12
CA PRO A 221 -10.25 -1.19 -29.39
C PRO A 221 -11.58 -1.90 -29.68
N LYS A 222 -12.56 -1.67 -28.81
CA LYS A 222 -13.87 -2.30 -28.92
C LYS A 222 -14.52 -1.66 -30.15
N ASN A 223 -14.38 -2.30 -31.31
CA ASN A 223 -15.06 -1.88 -32.53
C ASN A 223 -16.55 -1.77 -32.18
N SER A 224 -17.06 -0.55 -32.15
CA SER A 224 -18.37 -0.16 -31.62
C SER A 224 -19.55 -0.66 -32.47
N ARG A 225 -19.37 -1.69 -33.30
CA ARG A 225 -20.44 -2.30 -34.07
C ARG A 225 -21.25 -3.26 -33.19
N GLY A 226 -22.18 -2.68 -32.45
CA GLY A 226 -23.51 -3.25 -32.20
C GLY A 226 -23.61 -4.51 -31.35
N SER A 227 -23.22 -4.46 -30.08
CA SER A 227 -23.67 -5.48 -29.11
C SER A 227 -24.37 -4.86 -27.91
N ASN A 228 -25.58 -5.36 -27.66
CA ASN A 228 -26.48 -4.97 -26.59
C ASN A 228 -25.81 -5.09 -25.21
N PRO A 229 -26.16 -4.21 -24.25
CA PRO A 229 -25.54 -4.21 -22.93
C PRO A 229 -25.95 -5.45 -22.12
N THR A 230 -25.05 -6.43 -22.01
CA THR A 230 -25.15 -7.50 -21.01
C THR A 230 -24.91 -6.91 -19.61
N PRO A 231 -25.76 -7.19 -18.60
CA PRO A 231 -25.59 -6.67 -17.24
C PRO A 231 -24.31 -7.23 -16.60
N LEU A 232 -23.37 -6.33 -16.33
CA LEU A 232 -22.01 -6.60 -15.85
C LEU A 232 -21.98 -6.65 -14.31
N ASN A 233 -21.39 -7.72 -13.77
CA ASN A 233 -20.97 -7.81 -12.36
C ASN A 233 -20.04 -6.63 -12.03
N ARG A 234 -20.46 -5.82 -11.05
CA ARG A 234 -19.83 -4.57 -10.64
C ARG A 234 -18.52 -4.84 -9.89
N VAL A 235 -17.41 -4.94 -10.62
CA VAL A 235 -16.06 -4.83 -10.06
C VAL A 235 -15.83 -3.38 -9.63
N MET A 236 -15.66 -3.14 -8.33
CA MET A 236 -15.33 -1.81 -7.80
C MET A 236 -13.88 -1.43 -8.14
N THR A 237 -13.68 -0.73 -9.26
CA THR A 237 -12.50 0.13 -9.41
C THR A 237 -12.70 1.37 -8.54
N CYS A 238 -11.82 1.58 -7.56
CA CYS A 238 -11.76 2.80 -6.75
C CYS A 238 -11.20 3.94 -7.60
N SER A 239 -12.00 4.43 -8.55
CA SER A 239 -11.76 5.66 -9.30
C SER A 239 -13.12 6.25 -9.65
N GLN A 240 -13.49 7.28 -8.90
CA GLN A 240 -14.51 8.28 -9.22
C GLN A 240 -15.92 7.74 -9.55
N ARG A 241 -16.79 7.73 -8.52
CA ARG A 241 -18.24 7.69 -8.72
C ARG A 241 -18.79 9.11 -8.57
N ALA A 242 -18.76 9.88 -9.65
CA ALA A 242 -19.56 11.08 -9.78
C ALA A 242 -21.02 10.67 -10.03
N ARG A 243 -21.84 10.81 -8.98
CA ARG A 243 -23.24 11.27 -9.01
C ARG A 243 -24.13 10.72 -10.14
N GLU A 244 -24.70 9.55 -9.95
CA GLU A 244 -25.94 9.15 -10.62
C GLU A 244 -27.08 9.25 -9.59
N ARG A 245 -27.75 10.41 -9.55
CA ARG A 245 -28.96 10.64 -8.76
C ARG A 245 -30.12 9.95 -9.48
N ARG A 246 -30.61 8.82 -8.96
CA ARG A 246 -31.98 8.36 -9.25
C ARG A 246 -32.98 9.25 -8.49
N PRO A 247 -34.10 9.68 -9.10
CA PRO A 247 -35.10 10.50 -8.42
C PRO A 247 -35.87 9.67 -7.37
N ALA A 248 -35.96 10.20 -6.16
CA ALA A 248 -36.56 9.58 -4.97
C ALA A 248 -38.10 9.43 -5.00
N ALA A 249 -38.73 9.53 -6.17
CA ALA A 249 -40.19 9.54 -6.29
C ALA A 249 -40.85 8.16 -6.22
N ALA A 250 -40.10 7.06 -6.48
CA ALA A 250 -40.70 5.72 -6.56
C ALA A 250 -40.77 4.97 -5.20
N ALA A 251 -40.03 5.39 -4.18
CA ALA A 251 -39.96 4.66 -2.91
C ALA A 251 -41.16 4.92 -1.97
N ASN A 252 -41.79 6.09 -2.05
CA ASN A 252 -42.93 6.43 -1.19
C ASN A 252 -44.27 5.78 -1.62
N ALA A 253 -44.34 5.27 -2.85
CA ALA A 253 -45.54 4.60 -3.37
C ALA A 253 -45.71 3.16 -2.84
N LEU A 254 -44.63 2.52 -2.37
CA LEU A 254 -44.68 1.16 -1.82
C LEU A 254 -44.95 1.13 -0.31
N LEU A 255 -44.46 2.13 0.43
CA LEU A 255 -44.69 2.26 1.88
C LEU A 255 -46.15 2.63 2.23
N SER A 256 -46.85 3.35 1.35
CA SER A 256 -48.26 3.68 1.53
C SER A 256 -49.22 2.52 1.24
N ARG A 257 -48.75 1.45 0.58
CA ARG A 257 -49.55 0.25 0.29
C ARG A 257 -49.47 -0.78 1.42
N ALA A 258 -48.32 -0.90 2.09
CA ALA A 258 -48.16 -1.81 3.23
C ALA A 258 -48.88 -1.36 4.50
N ALA A 259 -49.19 -0.05 4.64
CA ALA A 259 -49.86 0.49 5.82
C ALA A 259 -51.39 0.26 5.84
N ARG A 260 -51.99 -0.29 4.76
CA ARG A 260 -53.45 -0.54 4.71
C ARG A 260 -53.86 -1.97 5.05
N ASP A 261 -52.92 -2.89 5.17
CA ASP A 261 -53.22 -4.32 5.36
C ASP A 261 -52.98 -4.81 6.81
N ALA A 262 -52.85 -3.89 7.79
CA ALA A 262 -52.46 -4.21 9.17
C ALA A 262 -53.47 -3.80 10.26
N GLU A 263 -54.75 -3.59 9.91
CA GLU A 263 -55.84 -3.49 10.90
C GLU A 263 -56.70 -4.76 10.86
N GLY A 264 -56.40 -5.70 11.76
CA GLY A 264 -57.25 -6.88 11.94
C GLY A 264 -56.53 -8.00 12.67
N ASP A 265 -56.34 -7.87 13.98
CA ASP A 265 -56.76 -8.89 14.96
C ASP A 265 -56.28 -8.54 16.37
N ALA A 266 -57.24 -8.23 17.23
CA ALA A 266 -57.05 -8.08 18.66
C ALA A 266 -57.16 -9.46 19.32
N GLY A 267 -56.08 -9.93 19.94
CA GLY A 267 -56.03 -11.20 20.67
C GLY A 267 -55.17 -11.08 21.93
N SER A 268 -55.86 -10.89 23.05
CA SER A 268 -55.35 -10.82 24.43
C SER A 268 -54.52 -12.04 24.83
N SER A 269 -53.37 -11.87 25.50
CA SER A 269 -52.82 -12.88 26.41
C SER A 269 -51.68 -12.33 27.28
N ALA A 270 -51.62 -12.84 28.51
CA ALA A 270 -50.97 -12.28 29.69
C ALA A 270 -49.43 -12.41 29.76
N SER A 271 -48.88 -11.56 30.63
CA SER A 271 -47.52 -11.57 31.21
C SER A 271 -47.19 -12.90 31.93
N PRO A 272 -45.90 -13.21 32.21
CA PRO A 272 -45.34 -12.73 33.48
C PRO A 272 -43.84 -12.35 33.51
N ARG A 273 -43.56 -11.55 34.54
CA ARG A 273 -42.28 -11.15 35.16
C ARG A 273 -41.29 -12.29 35.40
N SER A 274 -40.00 -11.95 35.29
CA SER A 274 -38.83 -12.45 36.07
C SER A 274 -37.59 -11.73 35.53
N ALA A 275 -36.51 -11.42 36.23
CA ALA A 275 -36.18 -11.23 37.64
C ALA A 275 -34.85 -10.44 37.62
N SER A 276 -34.66 -9.54 38.58
CA SER A 276 -33.45 -8.72 38.74
C SER A 276 -32.30 -9.54 39.35
N SER A 277 -31.12 -9.53 38.73
CA SER A 277 -29.87 -9.96 39.38
C SER A 277 -28.88 -8.79 39.41
N THR A 278 -28.69 -8.27 40.62
CA THR A 278 -27.69 -7.28 41.01
C THR A 278 -26.34 -7.98 41.10
N GLU A 279 -25.37 -7.61 40.28
CA GLU A 279 -24.00 -8.14 40.34
C GLU A 279 -23.06 -7.08 40.93
N ALA A 280 -22.43 -7.46 42.04
CA ALA A 280 -21.62 -6.61 42.89
C ALA A 280 -20.20 -6.41 42.33
N SER A 281 -19.73 -5.17 42.39
CA SER A 281 -18.41 -4.72 41.95
C SER A 281 -17.35 -5.02 43.03
N PRO A 282 -16.20 -5.64 42.71
CA PRO A 282 -15.10 -5.76 43.66
C PRO A 282 -14.15 -4.56 43.60
N SER A 283 -13.71 -4.17 44.80
CA SER A 283 -12.89 -3.03 45.14
C SER A 283 -11.41 -3.19 44.79
N ARG A 284 -10.80 -2.06 44.47
CA ARG A 284 -9.38 -1.84 44.13
C ARG A 284 -8.51 -1.86 45.40
N PRO A 285 -7.38 -2.60 45.47
CA PRO A 285 -6.44 -2.42 46.56
C PRO A 285 -5.49 -1.24 46.30
N ARG A 286 -5.29 -0.45 47.37
CA ARG A 286 -4.34 0.65 47.49
C ARG A 286 -2.89 0.16 47.43
N SER A 287 -2.07 0.89 46.70
CA SER A 287 -0.60 0.78 46.71
C SER A 287 -0.03 1.31 48.02
N SER A 288 0.59 0.45 48.84
CA SER A 288 1.50 0.88 49.89
C SER A 288 2.95 0.71 49.43
N SER A 289 3.68 1.81 49.53
CA SER A 289 5.13 1.89 49.41
C SER A 289 5.80 1.09 50.53
N ARG A 290 6.71 0.16 50.21
CA ARG A 290 7.55 -0.48 51.23
C ARG A 290 9.01 -0.60 50.80
N ALA A 291 9.83 -0.11 51.73
CA ALA A 291 11.27 -0.08 51.91
C ALA A 291 12.10 -1.21 51.27
N MET A 292 13.29 -0.79 50.80
CA MET A 292 14.47 -1.61 50.57
C MET A 292 14.91 -2.32 51.85
N GLY A 293 15.14 -3.62 51.77
CA GLY A 293 15.73 -4.41 52.85
C GLY A 293 16.04 -5.83 52.38
N SER A 294 17.33 -6.14 52.30
CA SER A 294 18.00 -7.45 52.34
C SER A 294 17.28 -8.67 51.72
N THR A 295 17.90 -9.22 50.67
CA THR A 295 17.53 -10.50 50.08
C THR A 295 17.68 -11.64 51.11
N PRO A 296 16.61 -12.40 51.43
CA PRO A 296 16.75 -13.59 52.27
C PRO A 296 17.48 -14.71 51.51
N PRO A 297 18.18 -15.62 52.22
CA PRO A 297 18.89 -16.73 51.60
C PRO A 297 17.92 -17.64 50.82
N PRO A 298 18.36 -18.24 49.70
CA PRO A 298 17.51 -19.09 48.88
C PRO A 298 16.99 -20.26 49.70
N THR A 299 15.67 -20.41 49.70
CA THR A 299 14.99 -21.52 50.37
C THR A 299 15.28 -22.82 49.62
N ARG A 300 15.19 -23.97 50.29
CA ARG A 300 15.39 -25.30 49.64
C ARG A 300 14.53 -25.51 48.39
N ALA A 301 13.41 -24.82 48.28
CA ALA A 301 12.54 -24.81 47.11
C ALA A 301 13.15 -24.10 45.89
N THR A 302 13.90 -23.00 46.06
CA THR A 302 14.59 -22.32 44.94
C THR A 302 15.77 -23.14 44.43
N VAL A 303 16.49 -23.84 45.32
CA VAL A 303 17.57 -24.75 44.91
C VAL A 303 17.03 -25.93 44.09
N LEU A 304 15.89 -26.51 44.50
CA LEU A 304 15.24 -27.58 43.72
C LEU A 304 14.64 -27.10 42.40
N ALA A 305 14.24 -25.82 42.31
CA ALA A 305 13.78 -25.22 41.06
C ALA A 305 14.93 -24.99 40.08
N GLU A 306 16.10 -24.55 40.56
CA GLU A 306 17.31 -24.39 39.73
C GLU A 306 17.85 -25.74 39.26
N GLU A 307 17.82 -26.77 40.11
CA GLU A 307 18.25 -28.12 39.72
C GLU A 307 17.33 -28.74 38.66
N ARG A 308 16.01 -28.48 38.75
CA ARG A 308 15.05 -28.86 37.70
C ARG A 308 15.23 -28.06 36.41
N ALA A 309 15.58 -26.78 36.50
CA ALA A 309 15.85 -25.95 35.33
C ALA A 309 17.13 -26.39 34.59
N HIS A 310 18.17 -26.82 35.31
CA HIS A 310 19.37 -27.39 34.72
C HIS A 310 19.11 -28.74 34.03
N LYS A 311 18.33 -29.63 34.65
CA LYS A 311 17.91 -30.89 33.99
C LYS A 311 17.07 -30.66 32.74
N LEU A 312 16.18 -29.67 32.75
CA LEU A 312 15.39 -29.31 31.56
C LEU A 312 16.26 -28.79 30.41
N THR A 313 17.40 -28.16 30.71
CA THR A 313 18.29 -27.60 29.70
C THR A 313 19.10 -28.69 28.96
N GLU A 314 19.42 -29.79 29.65
CA GLU A 314 20.10 -30.94 29.03
C GLU A 314 19.19 -31.82 28.15
N ASP A 315 17.86 -31.74 28.30
CA ASP A 315 16.90 -32.50 27.50
C ASP A 315 16.50 -31.81 26.17
N ILE A 316 16.80 -30.52 26.02
CA ILE A 316 16.51 -29.73 24.79
C ILE A 316 17.19 -30.29 23.52
N PRO A 317 18.44 -30.79 23.55
CA PRO A 317 19.07 -31.41 22.38
C PRO A 317 18.43 -32.74 21.96
N ARG A 318 17.83 -33.49 22.90
CA ARG A 318 17.15 -34.78 22.63
C ARG A 318 15.78 -34.58 21.99
N LEU A 319 15.03 -33.56 22.44
CA LEU A 319 13.76 -33.15 21.82
C LEU A 319 13.93 -32.55 20.42
N ARG A 320 15.11 -32.01 20.09
CA ARG A 320 15.42 -31.53 18.73
C ARG A 320 15.59 -32.63 17.68
N ARG A 321 15.81 -33.91 18.06
CA ARG A 321 15.98 -35.00 17.08
C ARG A 321 14.66 -35.65 16.64
N THR A 322 13.59 -35.56 17.42
CA THR A 322 12.28 -36.13 17.07
C THR A 322 11.37 -35.18 16.30
N VAL A 323 11.73 -33.90 16.18
CA VAL A 323 11.01 -32.90 15.35
C VAL A 323 11.76 -32.66 14.04
N ARG A 324 11.88 -33.71 13.20
CA ARG A 324 12.41 -33.59 11.82
C ARG A 324 11.35 -33.72 10.73
N ALA A 325 10.07 -33.75 11.10
CA ALA A 325 8.98 -33.40 10.21
C ALA A 325 8.56 -31.97 10.58
N SER A 326 9.12 -30.97 9.91
CA SER A 326 8.55 -29.63 9.96
C SER A 326 7.07 -29.76 9.57
N PRO A 327 6.12 -29.28 10.39
CA PRO A 327 4.74 -29.20 9.94
C PRO A 327 4.75 -28.44 8.61
N PRO A 328 3.99 -28.89 7.59
CA PRO A 328 3.93 -28.17 6.33
C PRO A 328 3.59 -26.73 6.65
N PRO A 329 4.31 -25.76 6.06
CA PRO A 329 4.09 -24.38 6.38
C PRO A 329 2.61 -24.04 6.24
N TYR A 330 2.06 -23.21 7.14
CA TYR A 330 0.62 -22.89 7.21
C TYR A 330 0.01 -22.38 5.88
N TYR A 331 0.84 -21.97 4.92
CA TYR A 331 0.42 -21.60 3.57
C TYR A 331 0.19 -22.79 2.61
N ALA A 332 0.70 -23.98 2.91
CA ALA A 332 0.49 -25.20 2.12
C ALA A 332 -0.92 -25.79 2.30
N THR A 333 -1.63 -25.42 3.36
CA THR A 333 -2.96 -25.94 3.71
C THR A 333 -4.10 -24.99 3.39
N VAL A 334 -3.86 -23.89 2.67
CA VAL A 334 -4.94 -22.99 2.21
C VAL A 334 -5.37 -23.41 0.79
N PRO A 335 -6.45 -24.20 0.61
CA PRO A 335 -6.94 -24.58 -0.71
C PRO A 335 -7.16 -23.41 -1.67
N ALA A 336 -7.42 -22.21 -1.16
CA ALA A 336 -7.58 -20.99 -1.96
C ALA A 336 -6.30 -20.55 -2.70
N LEU A 337 -5.10 -21.04 -2.32
CA LEU A 337 -3.84 -20.75 -3.00
C LEU A 337 -3.47 -21.79 -4.07
N ALA A 338 -4.06 -22.99 -4.05
CA ALA A 338 -3.77 -24.03 -5.03
C ALA A 338 -4.01 -23.59 -6.51
N PRO A 339 -5.06 -22.81 -6.84
CA PRO A 339 -5.26 -22.30 -8.20
C PRO A 339 -4.16 -21.31 -8.63
N PHE A 340 -3.61 -20.56 -7.67
CA PHE A 340 -2.57 -19.56 -7.90
C PHE A 340 -1.23 -20.23 -8.25
N HIS A 341 -0.91 -21.37 -7.63
CA HIS A 341 0.32 -22.12 -7.94
C HIS A 341 0.25 -22.91 -9.24
N ARG A 342 -0.94 -23.37 -9.67
CA ARG A 342 -1.10 -24.22 -10.87
C ARG A 342 -1.30 -23.46 -12.19
N GLY A 343 -1.05 -22.15 -12.21
CA GLY A 343 -1.22 -21.38 -13.45
C GLY A 343 -2.68 -21.02 -13.78
N GLY A 344 -3.62 -21.17 -12.83
CA GLY A 344 -5.06 -20.84 -12.99
C GLY A 344 -5.35 -19.35 -13.24
N TRP A 345 -4.33 -18.52 -13.40
CA TRP A 345 -4.43 -17.10 -13.74
C TRP A 345 -5.00 -16.83 -15.13
N ARG A 346 -5.03 -17.83 -16.03
CA ARG A 346 -5.53 -17.67 -17.41
C ARG A 346 -7.06 -17.70 -17.52
N GLU A 347 -7.76 -18.30 -16.57
CA GLU A 347 -9.19 -18.62 -16.71
C GLU A 347 -10.15 -17.66 -15.99
N VAL A 348 -9.63 -16.73 -15.17
CA VAL A 348 -10.46 -15.67 -14.57
C VAL A 348 -10.51 -14.48 -15.53
N ARG A 349 -11.41 -14.54 -16.52
CA ARG A 349 -11.80 -13.39 -17.36
C ARG A 349 -13.22 -12.93 -17.05
#